data_AF-A0A2H6GWR4-F1
#
_entry.id   AF-A0A2H6GWR4-F1
#
_cell.length_a   1.000
_cell.length_b   1.000
_cell.length_c   1.000
_cell.angle_alpha   90.00
_cell.angle_beta   90.00
_cell.angle_gamma   90.00
#
_symmetry.space_group_name_H-M   'P 1'
#
loop_
_entity.id
_entity.type
_entity.pdbx_description
1 polymer ?
#
loop_
_entity_poly.entity_id
_entity_poly.type
_entity_poly.pdbx_seq_one_letter_code
_entity_poly.pdbx_strand_id
1 'polypeptide(L)'
;MGFFGTGASFFADFSLIFQAVILGAFIVGWRRVLEKRIAEHQKIMTTAFVLNVVFVGSYMIKSLLSEGSTGFIGPDSVKDFIYLPTVIVHGIASLLAFTLAGLTVYYGYTRSVVKKRRIFPKPMQRTTHRIIGILTIGTWTLSFLTGISVYILLYVLYQ
;
A
#
# COMPACT_ATOMS: atom_id res chain seq x y z
N MET A 1 -18.67 9.78 14.25
CA MET A 1 -18.92 8.34 14.11
C MET A 1 -18.67 7.94 12.67
N GLY A 2 -17.98 6.82 12.46
CA GLY A 2 -17.70 6.25 11.15
C GLY A 2 -18.88 5.42 10.62
N PHE A 3 -18.69 4.75 9.48
CA PHE A 3 -19.72 3.92 8.86
C PHE A 3 -19.75 2.49 9.41
N PHE A 4 -18.67 2.02 10.04
CA PHE A 4 -18.61 0.68 10.63
C PHE A 4 -19.24 0.61 12.04
N GLY A 5 -19.75 1.73 12.58
CA GLY A 5 -20.31 1.77 13.94
C GLY A 5 -19.25 1.61 15.04
N THR A 6 -17.98 1.83 14.70
CA THR A 6 -16.81 1.79 15.59
C THR A 6 -16.46 3.22 16.05
N GLY A 7 -15.47 3.36 16.93
CA GLY A 7 -14.96 4.64 17.42
C GLY A 7 -14.20 5.44 16.36
N ALA A 8 -14.06 4.87 15.17
CA ALA A 8 -13.41 5.51 14.05
C ALA A 8 -14.19 6.72 13.54
N SER A 9 -13.44 7.66 12.94
CA SER A 9 -14.04 8.71 12.12
C SER A 9 -14.42 8.17 10.75
N PHE A 10 -15.36 8.84 10.07
CA PHE A 10 -15.69 8.56 8.67
C PHE A 10 -14.43 8.48 7.78
N PHE A 11 -13.47 9.37 8.02
CA PHE A 11 -12.24 9.41 7.24
C PHE A 11 -11.35 8.18 7.48
N ALA A 12 -11.23 7.70 8.72
CA ALA A 12 -10.45 6.49 9.02
C ALA A 12 -11.08 5.25 8.36
N ASP A 13 -12.40 5.13 8.46
CA ASP A 13 -13.14 4.06 7.82
C ASP A 13 -12.99 4.10 6.29
N PHE A 14 -13.16 5.29 5.69
CA PHE A 14 -12.98 5.49 4.25
C PHE A 14 -11.56 5.13 3.81
N SER A 15 -10.56 5.54 4.61
CA SER A 15 -9.16 5.24 4.33
C SER A 15 -8.90 3.73 4.27
N LEU A 16 -9.49 2.97 5.19
CA LEU A 16 -9.35 1.52 5.23
C LEU A 16 -9.95 0.86 3.97
N ILE A 17 -11.18 1.23 3.61
CA ILE A 17 -11.83 0.72 2.39
C ILE A 17 -11.05 1.10 1.15
N PHE A 18 -10.62 2.36 1.06
CA PHE A 18 -9.87 2.85 -0.09
C PHE A 18 -8.58 2.05 -0.27
N GLN A 19 -7.83 1.81 0.80
CA GLN A 19 -6.63 0.99 0.77
C GLN A 19 -6.92 -0.47 0.39
N ALA A 20 -8.04 -1.04 0.84
CA ALA A 20 -8.48 -2.37 0.44
C ALA A 20 -8.75 -2.45 -1.08
N VAL A 21 -9.40 -1.43 -1.65
CA VAL A 21 -9.66 -1.33 -3.09
C VAL A 21 -8.36 -1.22 -3.89
N ILE A 22 -7.40 -0.42 -3.42
CA ILE A 22 -6.06 -0.30 -4.02
C ILE A 22 -5.33 -1.65 -4.02
N LEU A 23 -5.34 -2.37 -2.90
CA LEU A 23 -4.74 -3.71 -2.83
C LEU A 23 -5.43 -4.68 -3.81
N GLY A 24 -6.76 -4.64 -3.88
CA GLY A 24 -7.53 -5.39 -4.87
C GLY A 24 -7.12 -5.07 -6.31
N ALA A 25 -6.89 -3.80 -6.64
CA ALA A 25 -6.41 -3.38 -7.95
C ALA A 25 -5.02 -3.95 -8.27
N PHE A 26 -4.09 -4.01 -7.30
CA PHE A 26 -2.80 -4.67 -7.51
C PHE A 26 -2.93 -6.16 -7.78
N ILE A 27 -3.80 -6.86 -7.06
CA ILE A 27 -4.09 -8.28 -7.30
C ILE A 27 -4.64 -8.48 -8.71
N VAL A 28 -5.60 -7.65 -9.14
CA VAL A 28 -6.15 -7.70 -10.50
C VAL A 28 -5.05 -7.43 -11.53
N GLY A 29 -4.24 -6.38 -11.34
CA GLY A 29 -3.13 -6.07 -12.23
C GLY A 29 -2.12 -7.22 -12.32
N TRP A 30 -1.87 -7.94 -11.23
CA TRP A 30 -1.01 -9.12 -11.21
C TRP A 30 -1.63 -10.27 -12.01
N ARG A 31 -2.94 -10.52 -11.88
CA ARG A 31 -3.63 -11.52 -12.71
C ARG A 31 -3.55 -11.19 -14.20
N ARG A 32 -3.68 -9.91 -14.59
CA ARG A 32 -3.56 -9.49 -16.00
C ARG A 32 -2.19 -9.81 -16.61
N VAL A 33 -1.09 -9.73 -15.85
CA VAL A 33 0.24 -10.11 -16.38
C VAL A 33 0.36 -11.62 -16.56
N LEU A 34 -0.26 -12.43 -15.69
CA LEU A 34 -0.32 -13.89 -15.84
C LEU A 34 -1.12 -14.29 -17.09
N GLU A 35 -2.19 -13.55 -17.39
CA GLU A 35 -3.00 -13.68 -18.62
C GLU A 35 -2.30 -13.13 -19.88
N LYS A 36 -1.04 -12.68 -19.78
CA LYS A 36 -0.27 -12.02 -20.85
C LYS A 36 -0.90 -10.71 -21.37
N ARG A 37 -1.86 -10.12 -20.63
CA ARG A 37 -2.50 -8.83 -20.94
C ARG A 37 -1.67 -7.66 -20.41
N ILE A 38 -0.51 -7.43 -21.03
CA ILE A 38 0.51 -6.48 -20.52
C ILE A 38 0.00 -5.03 -20.51
N ALA A 39 -0.77 -4.62 -21.51
CA ALA A 39 -1.31 -3.26 -21.58
C ALA A 39 -2.30 -2.98 -20.43
N GLU A 40 -3.16 -3.95 -20.10
CA GLU A 40 -4.09 -3.86 -18.96
C GLU A 40 -3.33 -3.85 -17.63
N HIS A 41 -2.37 -4.77 -17.45
CA HIS A 41 -1.48 -4.79 -16.29
C HIS A 41 -0.84 -3.42 -16.04
N GLN A 42 -0.23 -2.84 -17.08
CA GLN A 42 0.45 -1.55 -16.97
C GLN A 42 -0.52 -0.43 -16.55
N LYS A 43 -1.69 -0.35 -17.19
CA LYS A 43 -2.71 0.65 -16.87
C LYS A 43 -3.14 0.53 -15.41
N ILE A 44 -3.55 -0.68 -15.00
CA ILE A 44 -4.06 -0.93 -13.64
C ILE A 44 -2.99 -0.64 -12.58
N MET A 45 -1.77 -1.18 -12.75
CA MET A 45 -0.67 -0.96 -11.80
C MET A 45 -0.30 0.51 -11.67
N THR A 46 -0.25 1.24 -12.79
CA THR A 46 0.09 2.67 -12.78
C THR A 46 -1.01 3.49 -12.11
N THR A 47 -2.27 3.26 -12.48
CA THR A 47 -3.42 3.95 -11.88
C THR A 47 -3.50 3.70 -10.38
N ALA A 48 -3.39 2.45 -9.94
CA ALA A 48 -3.42 2.11 -8.52
C ALA A 48 -2.24 2.74 -7.75
N PHE A 49 -1.03 2.71 -8.31
CA PHE A 49 0.13 3.35 -7.68
C PHE A 49 -0.05 4.87 -7.54
N VAL A 50 -0.47 5.56 -8.61
CA VAL A 50 -0.68 7.02 -8.58
C VAL A 50 -1.78 7.39 -7.60
N LEU A 51 -2.93 6.70 -7.63
CA LEU A 51 -4.02 6.93 -6.68
C LEU A 51 -3.54 6.73 -5.24
N ASN A 52 -2.73 5.71 -4.98
CA ASN A 52 -2.20 5.47 -3.65
C ASN A 52 -1.21 6.56 -3.19
N VAL A 53 -0.30 6.99 -4.06
CA VAL A 53 0.65 8.08 -3.74
C VAL A 53 -0.11 9.36 -3.41
N VAL A 54 -1.11 9.72 -4.22
CA VAL A 54 -1.94 10.91 -3.98
C VAL A 54 -2.70 10.77 -2.66
N PHE A 55 -3.31 9.60 -2.41
CA PHE A 55 -4.08 9.34 -1.21
C PHE A 55 -3.20 9.41 0.05
N VAL A 56 -2.09 8.69 0.09
CA VAL A 56 -1.17 8.69 1.24
C VAL A 56 -0.53 10.07 1.42
N GLY A 57 -0.18 10.77 0.35
CA GLY A 57 0.30 12.14 0.43
C GLY A 57 -0.73 13.06 1.09
N SER A 58 -2.00 12.98 0.68
CA SER A 58 -3.09 13.76 1.30
C SER A 58 -3.33 13.38 2.76
N TYR A 59 -3.24 12.10 3.10
CA TYR A 59 -3.36 11.60 4.47
C TYR A 59 -2.23 12.14 5.36
N MET A 60 -0.99 12.11 4.88
CA MET A 60 0.18 12.64 5.60
C MET A 60 0.05 14.14 5.82
N ILE A 61 -0.36 14.90 4.80
CA ILE A 61 -0.61 16.35 4.93
C ILE A 61 -1.67 16.61 6.01
N LYS A 62 -2.81 15.91 5.96
CA LYS A 62 -3.85 16.01 6.99
C LYS A 62 -3.30 15.69 8.38
N SER A 63 -2.52 14.61 8.51
CA SER A 63 -1.94 14.19 9.79
C SER A 63 -0.98 15.22 10.37
N LEU A 64 -0.21 15.91 9.53
CA LEU A 64 0.72 16.97 9.96
C LEU A 64 -0.01 18.25 10.37
N LEU A 65 -1.14 18.55 9.74
CA LEU A 65 -1.90 19.79 9.97
C LEU A 65 -2.95 19.70 11.09
N SER A 66 -3.42 18.51 11.46
CA SER A 66 -4.56 18.31 12.37
C SER A 66 -4.21 17.85 13.80
N GLU A 67 -3.11 18.33 14.38
CA GLU A 67 -2.69 18.01 15.78
C GLU A 67 -2.61 16.51 16.11
N GLY A 68 -1.69 15.78 15.47
CA GLY A 68 -1.16 14.51 15.98
C GLY A 68 -2.01 13.24 15.77
N SER A 69 -1.34 12.09 15.86
CA SER A 69 -1.99 10.78 15.71
C SER A 69 -2.95 10.50 16.88
N THR A 70 -4.04 9.79 16.61
CA THR A 70 -4.89 9.20 17.66
C THR A 70 -4.04 8.42 18.67
N GLY A 71 -4.06 8.86 19.93
CA GLY A 71 -3.36 8.19 21.01
C GLY A 71 -4.01 6.83 21.32
N PHE A 72 -3.20 5.81 21.58
CA PHE A 72 -3.70 4.52 22.03
C PHE A 72 -4.11 4.61 23.50
N ILE A 73 -5.38 4.27 23.80
CA ILE A 73 -6.00 4.42 25.14
C ILE A 73 -6.02 3.10 25.93
N GLY A 74 -5.63 1.97 25.31
CA GLY A 74 -5.58 0.67 25.96
C GLY A 74 -4.43 0.49 26.97
N PRO A 75 -4.33 -0.68 27.62
CA PRO A 75 -3.31 -0.96 28.64
C PRO A 75 -1.88 -0.78 28.13
N ASP A 76 -0.97 -0.31 28.99
CA ASP A 76 0.44 -0.08 28.64
C ASP A 76 1.13 -1.33 28.10
N SER A 77 0.81 -2.51 28.64
CA SER A 77 1.35 -3.78 28.12
C SER A 77 0.95 -4.05 26.67
N VAL A 78 -0.30 -3.74 26.28
CA VAL A 78 -0.75 -3.89 24.90
C VAL A 78 -0.12 -2.81 24.02
N LYS A 79 0.01 -1.59 24.55
CA LYS A 79 0.65 -0.47 23.86
C LYS A 79 2.10 -0.82 23.47
N ASP A 80 2.88 -1.28 24.43
CA ASP A 80 4.33 -1.44 24.27
C ASP A 80 4.70 -2.73 23.54
N PHE A 81 3.96 -3.82 23.76
CA PHE A 81 4.29 -5.12 23.16
C PHE A 81 3.52 -5.46 21.89
N ILE A 82 2.40 -4.77 21.59
CA ILE A 82 1.56 -5.09 20.43
C ILE A 82 1.40 -3.88 19.54
N TYR A 83 0.86 -2.77 20.05
CA TYR A 83 0.53 -1.60 19.24
C TYR A 83 1.77 -0.93 18.64
N LEU A 84 2.73 -0.51 19.46
CA LEU A 84 3.94 0.19 18.98
C LEU A 84 4.77 -0.68 18.03
N PRO A 85 5.06 -1.96 18.32
CA PRO A 85 5.73 -2.84 17.37
C PRO A 85 4.97 -2.97 16.04
N THR A 86 3.63 -3.11 16.09
CA THR A 86 2.81 -3.19 14.87
C THR A 86 2.88 -1.91 14.05
N VAL A 87 2.81 -0.73 14.69
CA VAL A 87 2.95 0.57 14.01
C VAL A 87 4.34 0.73 13.39
N ILE A 88 5.40 0.33 14.09
CA ILE A 88 6.77 0.38 13.58
C ILE A 88 6.92 -0.52 12.35
N VAL A 89 6.45 -1.77 12.44
CA VAL A 89 6.47 -2.72 11.32
C VAL A 89 5.64 -2.19 10.15
N HIS A 90 4.46 -1.64 10.40
CA HIS A 90 3.62 -1.02 9.39
C HIS A 90 4.35 0.13 8.68
N GLY A 91 5.01 1.02 9.42
CA GLY A 91 5.75 2.15 8.86
C GLY A 91 6.91 1.69 7.97
N ILE A 92 7.72 0.75 8.45
CA ILE A 92 8.85 0.18 7.68
C ILE A 92 8.33 -0.54 6.42
N ALA A 93 7.30 -1.39 6.56
CA ALA A 93 6.71 -2.11 5.43
C ALA A 93 6.13 -1.15 4.39
N SER A 94 5.49 -0.07 4.83
CA SER A 94 4.95 0.97 3.95
C SER A 94 6.04 1.69 3.17
N LEU A 95 7.12 2.11 3.85
CA LEU A 95 8.25 2.77 3.20
C LEU A 95 8.91 1.87 2.15
N LEU A 96 9.11 0.59 2.48
CA LEU A 96 9.64 -0.41 1.55
C LEU A 96 8.69 -0.63 0.37
N ALA A 97 7.38 -0.74 0.62
CA ALA A 97 6.36 -0.89 -0.43
C ALA A 97 6.40 0.27 -1.42
N PHE A 98 6.40 1.51 -0.94
CA PHE A 98 6.50 2.69 -1.81
C PHE A 98 7.80 2.73 -2.62
N THR A 99 8.93 2.45 -1.99
CA THR A 99 10.24 2.44 -2.64
C THR A 99 10.29 1.39 -3.75
N LEU A 100 9.91 0.15 -3.43
CA LEU A 100 9.91 -0.96 -4.39
C LEU A 100 8.90 -0.75 -5.52
N ALA A 101 7.73 -0.16 -5.23
CA ALA A 101 6.73 0.17 -6.23
C ALA A 101 7.20 1.25 -7.19
N GLY A 102 7.81 2.33 -6.66
CA GLY A 102 8.43 3.37 -7.47
C GLY A 102 9.49 2.81 -8.40
N LEU A 103 10.37 1.93 -7.90
CA LEU A 103 11.37 1.22 -8.71
C LEU A 103 10.71 0.32 -9.77
N THR A 104 9.67 -0.43 -9.41
CA THR A 104 8.95 -1.33 -10.31
C THR A 104 8.31 -0.57 -11.47
N VAL A 105 7.63 0.55 -11.18
CA VAL A 105 7.02 1.43 -12.19
C VAL A 105 8.10 2.08 -13.04
N TYR A 106 9.16 2.62 -12.43
CA TYR A 106 10.29 3.23 -13.14
C TYR A 106 10.92 2.26 -14.14
N TYR A 107 11.26 1.04 -13.73
CA TYR A 107 11.79 0.01 -14.62
C TYR A 107 10.78 -0.43 -15.68
N GLY A 108 9.49 -0.47 -15.36
CA GLY A 108 8.43 -0.76 -16.32
C GLY A 108 8.35 0.26 -17.46
N TYR A 109 8.52 1.56 -17.16
CA TYR A 109 8.44 2.63 -18.14
C TYR A 109 9.76 2.89 -18.89
N THR A 110 10.88 3.06 -18.20
CA THR A 110 12.17 3.38 -18.86
C THR A 110 12.59 2.29 -19.85
N ARG A 111 12.33 1.02 -19.54
CA ARG A 111 12.70 -0.10 -20.42
C ARG A 111 11.69 -0.33 -21.54
N SER A 112 10.50 0.27 -21.46
CA SER A 112 9.48 0.28 -22.52
C SER A 112 9.70 1.36 -23.58
N VAL A 113 10.36 2.48 -23.22
CA VAL A 113 10.50 3.66 -24.10
C VAL A 113 11.74 3.59 -25.00
N VAL A 114 12.85 3.00 -24.53
CA VAL A 114 14.15 3.05 -25.22
C VAL A 114 14.20 2.34 -26.59
N LYS A 115 13.20 1.55 -27.00
CA LYS A 115 13.28 0.75 -28.26
C LYS A 115 12.03 0.69 -29.14
N LYS A 116 11.05 1.60 -29.00
CA LYS A 116 9.77 1.56 -29.77
C LYS A 116 8.96 0.24 -29.65
N ARG A 117 9.40 -0.73 -28.84
CA ARG A 117 8.66 -1.96 -28.47
C ARG A 117 8.68 -2.10 -26.94
N ARG A 118 7.48 -2.23 -26.34
CA ARG A 118 7.28 -2.40 -24.89
C ARG A 118 7.52 -3.85 -24.44
N ILE A 119 8.74 -4.35 -24.65
CA ILE A 119 9.13 -5.71 -24.27
C ILE A 119 10.53 -5.66 -23.67
N PHE A 120 10.70 -6.24 -22.47
CA PHE A 120 12.01 -6.35 -21.82
C PHE A 120 13.02 -6.98 -22.80
N PRO A 121 14.09 -6.25 -23.21
CA PRO A 121 14.99 -6.70 -24.27
C PRO A 121 15.91 -7.86 -23.86
N LYS A 122 16.06 -8.11 -22.55
CA LYS A 122 16.85 -9.23 -22.02
C LYS A 122 16.03 -10.03 -21.00
N PRO A 123 16.16 -11.38 -20.99
CA PRO A 123 15.46 -12.23 -20.02
C PRO A 123 15.76 -11.83 -18.58
N MET A 124 17.00 -11.45 -18.28
CA MET A 124 17.42 -10.97 -16.95
C MET A 124 16.58 -9.79 -16.45
N GLN A 125 16.25 -8.83 -17.32
CA GLN A 125 15.51 -7.62 -16.93
C GLN A 125 14.04 -7.91 -16.62
N ARG A 126 13.44 -8.85 -17.37
CA ARG A 126 12.11 -9.36 -17.05
C ARG A 126 12.10 -10.06 -15.69
N THR A 127 13.14 -10.83 -15.39
CA THR A 127 13.30 -11.50 -14.10
C THR A 127 13.44 -10.50 -12.96
N THR A 128 14.26 -9.44 -13.12
CA THR A 128 14.39 -8.38 -12.11
C THR A 128 13.06 -7.67 -11.84
N HIS A 129 12.34 -7.23 -12.88
CA HIS A 129 11.02 -6.60 -12.70
C HIS A 129 10.02 -7.53 -12.01
N ARG A 130 10.03 -8.83 -12.36
CA ARG A 130 9.19 -9.83 -11.70
C ARG A 130 9.53 -9.97 -10.22
N ILE A 131 10.81 -10.05 -9.85
CA ILE A 131 11.24 -10.19 -8.45
C ILE A 131 10.84 -8.96 -7.65
N ILE A 132 11.18 -7.75 -8.12
CA ILE A 132 10.83 -6.51 -7.43
C ILE A 132 9.31 -6.37 -7.32
N GLY A 133 8.55 -6.74 -8.36
CA GLY A 133 7.08 -6.75 -8.33
C GLY A 133 6.51 -7.70 -7.27
N ILE A 134 7.07 -8.90 -7.12
CA ILE A 134 6.65 -9.84 -6.06
C ILE A 134 6.95 -9.28 -4.68
N LEU A 135 8.17 -8.74 -4.48
CA LEU A 135 8.55 -8.12 -3.21
C LEU A 135 7.65 -6.93 -2.88
N THR A 136 7.31 -6.12 -3.89
CA THR A 136 6.40 -4.98 -3.75
C THR A 136 5.02 -5.43 -3.26
N ILE A 137 4.41 -6.43 -3.90
CA ILE A 137 3.09 -6.92 -3.48
C ILE A 137 3.16 -7.51 -2.07
N GLY A 138 4.23 -8.23 -1.75
CA GLY A 138 4.46 -8.81 -0.43
C GLY A 138 4.54 -7.76 0.68
N THR A 139 5.39 -6.74 0.52
CA THR A 139 5.52 -5.65 1.51
C THR A 139 4.26 -4.82 1.61
N TRP A 140 3.56 -4.59 0.49
CA TRP A 140 2.28 -3.87 0.50
C TRP A 140 1.18 -4.61 1.24
N THR A 141 1.09 -5.93 1.02
CA THR A 141 0.12 -6.78 1.73
C THR A 141 0.42 -6.80 3.23
N LEU A 142 1.68 -6.91 3.62
CA LEU A 142 2.11 -6.84 5.03
C LEU A 142 1.76 -5.50 5.66
N SER A 143 2.02 -4.39 4.97
CA SER A 143 1.62 -3.05 5.41
C SER A 143 0.11 -2.97 5.60
N PHE A 144 -0.68 -3.44 4.63
CA PHE A 144 -2.14 -3.38 4.73
C PHE A 144 -2.69 -4.20 5.91
N LEU A 145 -2.18 -5.43 6.12
CA LEU A 145 -2.58 -6.28 7.24
C LEU A 145 -2.25 -5.66 8.59
N THR A 146 -1.04 -5.11 8.75
CA THR A 146 -0.66 -4.40 9.99
C THR A 146 -1.47 -3.12 10.18
N GLY A 147 -1.87 -2.45 9.09
CA GLY A 147 -2.78 -1.30 9.13
C GLY A 147 -4.19 -1.68 9.62
N ILE A 148 -4.73 -2.82 9.20
CA ILE A 148 -5.98 -3.39 9.75
C ILE A 148 -5.83 -3.64 11.24
N SER A 149 -4.73 -4.26 11.67
CA SER A 149 -4.48 -4.52 13.10
C SER A 149 -4.47 -3.23 13.92
N VAL A 150 -3.82 -2.17 13.42
CA VAL A 150 -3.82 -0.85 14.06
C VAL A 150 -5.23 -0.27 14.13
N TYR A 151 -6.01 -0.36 13.05
CA TYR A 151 -7.40 0.10 13.04
C TYR A 151 -8.26 -0.63 14.09
N ILE A 152 -8.14 -1.95 14.18
CA ILE A 152 -8.88 -2.77 15.16
C ILE A 152 -8.49 -2.37 16.59
N LEU A 153 -7.19 -2.24 16.85
CA LEU A 153 -6.68 -1.85 18.17
C LEU A 153 -7.23 -0.47 18.57
N LEU A 154 -7.17 0.52 17.69
CA LEU A 154 -7.55 1.90 18.01
C LEU A 154 -9.05 2.14 18.07
N TYR A 155 -9.83 1.50 17.19
CA TYR A 155 -11.22 1.92 16.97
C TYR A 155 -12.26 0.85 17.32
N VAL A 156 -11.85 -0.40 17.49
CA VAL A 156 -12.76 -1.50 17.83
C VAL A 156 -12.55 -1.93 19.27
N LEU A 157 -11.32 -2.24 19.64
CA LEU A 157 -10.98 -2.79 20.96
C LEU A 157 -10.76 -1.74 22.04
N TYR A 158 -10.02 -0.67 21.71
CA TYR A 158 -9.60 0.37 22.67
C TYR A 158 -10.03 1.77 22.21
N GLN A 159 -11.30 1.87 21.83
CA GLN A 159 -11.98 3.12 21.44
C GLN A 159 -12.49 3.92 22.64
#